data_AF-D4BNB3-F1
#
_entry.id   AF-D4BNB3-F1
#
_cell.length_a   1.000
_cell.length_b   1.000
_cell.length_c   1.000
_cell.angle_alpha   90.00
_cell.angle_beta   90.00
_cell.angle_gamma   90.00
#
_symmetry.space_group_name_H-M   'P 1'
#
loop_
_entity.id
_entity.type
_entity.pdbx_description
1 polymer ?
#
loop_
_entity_poly.entity_id
_entity_poly.type
_entity_poly.pdbx_seq_one_letter_code
_entity_poly.pdbx_strand_id
1 'polypeptide(L)'
;MGAMRAWPHPGSGNGNATPSQSAAKQSVTQPTSFVERQQVPVFNHAIQEQRNKEAQRARWSNPTGKQPNLSQYSNLSVDVSLAKQEVYVKSNGKTIYTMIASTGMDDATPYGTYTISARGDHFYNASEGMGADYWVQFYGPYLFHSVPTGQNFGDYLEDEAMKLGQPASHGCVRLTVADAKWFYDQVPDGTPVTIA
;
A
#
# COMPACT_ATOMS: atom_id res chain seq x y z
N MET A 1 -43.72 48.99 17.67
CA MET A 1 -44.06 48.22 16.45
C MET A 1 -44.16 46.75 16.88
N GLY A 2 -45.28 46.33 17.48
CA GLY A 2 -46.44 45.69 16.84
C GLY A 2 -46.44 44.19 17.23
N ALA A 3 -46.96 43.82 18.41
CA ALA A 3 -48.33 43.33 18.69
C ALA A 3 -48.59 41.89 18.17
N MET A 4 -48.66 40.89 19.06
CA MET A 4 -49.88 40.20 19.58
C MET A 4 -50.50 39.22 18.58
N ARG A 5 -50.39 37.90 18.83
CA ARG A 5 -51.33 37.00 19.53
C ARG A 5 -52.61 36.65 18.74
N ALA A 6 -52.86 35.33 18.76
CA ALA A 6 -54.14 34.62 18.77
C ALA A 6 -54.82 34.25 17.44
N TRP A 7 -55.17 32.96 17.38
CA TRP A 7 -56.01 32.28 16.39
C TRP A 7 -57.49 32.53 16.67
N PRO A 8 -58.34 32.41 15.64
CA PRO A 8 -59.47 31.47 15.74
C PRO A 8 -59.85 30.75 14.42
N HIS A 9 -60.36 29.51 14.53
CA HIS A 9 -61.29 28.85 13.58
C HIS A 9 -62.76 29.21 13.97
N PRO A 10 -63.89 28.90 13.26
CA PRO A 10 -64.15 27.80 12.28
C PRO A 10 -65.22 28.05 11.15
N GLY A 11 -65.50 27.01 10.35
CA GLY A 11 -66.77 26.74 9.60
C GLY A 11 -66.92 27.37 8.20
N SER A 12 -67.71 26.89 7.23
CA SER A 12 -68.55 25.71 6.93
C SER A 12 -69.12 25.89 5.50
N GLY A 13 -69.48 24.83 4.76
CA GLY A 13 -70.29 24.88 3.51
C GLY A 13 -69.54 24.40 2.26
N ASN A 14 -69.64 23.16 1.75
CA ASN A 14 -70.75 22.28 1.32
C ASN A 14 -71.25 22.57 -0.13
N GLY A 15 -71.14 21.58 -1.03
CA GLY A 15 -71.52 21.69 -2.45
C GLY A 15 -71.29 20.42 -3.28
N ASN A 16 -72.20 19.46 -3.12
CA ASN A 16 -72.41 18.16 -3.78
C ASN A 16 -72.11 18.02 -5.30
N ALA A 17 -71.62 16.83 -5.70
CA ALA A 17 -72.34 15.92 -6.61
C ALA A 17 -71.74 14.49 -6.61
N THR A 18 -72.54 13.53 -6.14
CA THR A 18 -72.45 12.06 -6.19
C THR A 18 -73.09 11.53 -7.51
N PRO A 19 -73.27 10.21 -7.80
CA PRO A 19 -72.68 8.98 -7.24
C PRO A 19 -72.40 7.81 -8.26
N SER A 20 -71.94 6.69 -7.68
CA SER A 20 -72.23 5.27 -8.03
C SER A 20 -71.45 4.65 -9.20
N GLN A 21 -70.81 3.49 -9.08
CA GLN A 21 -71.21 2.18 -8.51
C GLN A 21 -69.91 1.42 -8.12
N SER A 22 -69.81 0.38 -7.28
CA SER A 22 -70.63 -0.39 -6.35
C SER A 22 -69.61 -1.25 -5.58
N ALA A 23 -69.72 -1.35 -4.26
CA ALA A 23 -68.83 -2.15 -3.41
C ALA A 23 -69.55 -3.40 -2.90
N ALA A 24 -68.91 -4.56 -2.99
CA ALA A 24 -69.26 -5.75 -2.24
C ALA A 24 -68.14 -6.09 -1.24
N LYS A 25 -68.57 -6.21 0.02
CA LYS A 25 -67.92 -6.68 1.28
C LYS A 25 -67.28 -8.07 1.11
N GLN A 26 -66.33 -8.63 1.88
CA GLN A 26 -65.71 -8.52 3.22
C GLN A 26 -64.43 -9.42 3.12
N SER A 27 -63.37 -9.40 3.93
CA SER A 27 -63.30 -9.75 5.36
C SER A 27 -61.83 -9.61 5.83
N VAL A 28 -61.64 -9.21 7.09
CA VAL A 28 -60.34 -9.11 7.78
C VAL A 28 -59.85 -10.49 8.24
N THR A 29 -58.56 -10.80 8.04
CA THR A 29 -57.79 -11.78 8.83
C THR A 29 -56.33 -11.31 8.93
N GLN A 30 -55.85 -11.11 10.17
CA GLN A 30 -54.44 -11.22 10.56
C GLN A 30 -54.31 -12.57 11.31
N PRO A 31 -53.16 -13.28 11.37
CA PRO A 31 -51.91 -12.68 11.85
C PRO A 31 -50.55 -13.31 11.39
N THR A 32 -49.48 -12.67 11.86
CA THR A 32 -48.10 -13.17 12.09
C THR A 32 -47.27 -13.70 10.90
N SER A 33 -46.26 -12.93 10.50
CA SER A 33 -44.98 -13.50 10.06
C SER A 33 -43.84 -12.87 10.87
N PHE A 34 -43.10 -13.74 11.55
CA PHE A 34 -41.81 -13.43 12.13
C PHE A 34 -40.88 -12.95 11.01
N VAL A 35 -40.21 -11.82 11.18
CA VAL A 35 -39.09 -11.45 10.32
C VAL A 35 -37.97 -12.44 10.62
N GLU A 36 -37.79 -13.41 9.73
CA GLU A 36 -36.66 -14.31 9.70
C GLU A 36 -35.38 -13.46 9.70
N ARG A 37 -34.54 -13.62 10.73
CA ARG A 37 -33.22 -12.97 10.73
C ARG A 37 -32.50 -13.45 9.48
N GLN A 38 -32.23 -12.53 8.55
CA GLN A 38 -31.39 -12.80 7.39
C GLN A 38 -30.11 -13.49 7.86
N GLN A 39 -29.83 -14.64 7.25
CA GLN A 39 -28.62 -15.41 7.50
C GLN A 39 -27.39 -14.52 7.35
N VAL A 40 -26.51 -14.61 8.34
CA VAL A 40 -25.14 -14.06 8.30
C VAL A 40 -24.49 -14.55 7.00
N PRO A 41 -23.81 -13.70 6.20
CA PRO A 41 -23.32 -14.11 4.89
C PRO A 41 -22.34 -15.28 5.03
N VAL A 42 -22.54 -16.30 4.20
CA VAL A 42 -21.64 -17.45 4.03
C VAL A 42 -20.21 -16.94 3.84
N PHE A 43 -19.29 -17.40 4.68
CA PHE A 43 -17.86 -17.12 4.56
C PHE A 43 -17.38 -17.50 3.15
N ASN A 44 -17.18 -16.51 2.28
CA ASN A 44 -16.78 -16.75 0.90
C ASN A 44 -15.25 -16.94 0.85
N HIS A 45 -14.83 -18.21 0.83
CA HIS A 45 -13.41 -18.59 0.76
C HIS A 45 -12.66 -17.91 -0.39
N ALA A 46 -13.29 -17.72 -1.55
CA ALA A 46 -12.64 -17.08 -2.70
C ALA A 46 -12.33 -15.59 -2.46
N ILE A 47 -13.23 -14.87 -1.79
CA ILE A 47 -13.00 -13.46 -1.41
C ILE A 47 -11.89 -13.37 -0.35
N GLN A 48 -11.83 -14.32 0.58
CA GLN A 48 -10.76 -14.36 1.58
C GLN A 48 -9.40 -14.68 0.95
N GLU A 49 -9.34 -15.63 0.02
CA GLU A 49 -8.14 -15.97 -0.74
C GLU A 49 -7.63 -14.79 -1.55
N GLN A 50 -8.52 -14.07 -2.25
CA GLN A 50 -8.16 -12.88 -3.00
C GLN A 50 -7.57 -11.80 -2.07
N ARG A 51 -8.24 -11.52 -0.95
CA ARG A 51 -7.74 -10.54 0.05
C ARG A 51 -6.38 -10.93 0.63
N ASN A 52 -6.17 -12.22 0.87
CA ASN A 52 -4.89 -12.72 1.36
C ASN A 52 -3.78 -12.50 0.33
N LYS A 53 -4.04 -12.80 -0.96
CA LYS A 53 -3.09 -12.55 -2.06
C LYS A 53 -2.78 -11.06 -2.22
N GLU A 54 -3.81 -10.20 -2.18
CA GLU A 54 -3.64 -8.75 -2.25
C GLU A 54 -2.81 -8.21 -1.08
N ALA A 55 -3.05 -8.70 0.15
CA ALA A 55 -2.28 -8.33 1.33
C ALA A 55 -0.83 -8.80 1.26
N GLN A 56 -0.58 -10.00 0.73
CA GLN A 56 0.76 -10.53 0.50
C GLN A 56 1.52 -9.68 -0.53
N ARG A 57 0.88 -9.36 -1.66
CA ARG A 57 1.45 -8.48 -2.69
C ARG A 57 1.78 -7.09 -2.15
N ALA A 58 0.85 -6.51 -1.39
CA ALA A 58 1.02 -5.20 -0.78
C ALA A 58 2.28 -5.11 0.11
N ARG A 59 2.68 -6.22 0.75
CA ARG A 59 3.85 -6.26 1.65
C ARG A 59 5.17 -5.94 0.95
N TRP A 60 5.29 -6.26 -0.35
CA TRP A 60 6.52 -6.03 -1.12
C TRP A 60 6.33 -5.02 -2.25
N SER A 61 5.10 -4.67 -2.63
CA SER A 61 4.83 -3.68 -3.68
C SER A 61 4.66 -2.26 -3.14
N ASN A 62 4.10 -2.10 -1.94
CA ASN A 62 3.74 -0.79 -1.39
C ASN A 62 4.88 -0.18 -0.56
N PRO A 63 4.88 1.15 -0.35
CA PRO A 63 5.93 1.78 0.44
C PRO A 63 5.87 1.33 1.90
N THR A 64 7.04 1.17 2.54
CA THR A 64 7.15 0.78 3.96
C THR A 64 6.47 1.79 4.89
N GLY A 65 6.44 3.06 4.49
CA GLY A 65 5.81 4.14 5.23
C GLY A 65 5.64 5.39 4.37
N LYS A 66 5.32 6.52 5.00
CA LYS A 66 5.14 7.79 4.30
C LYS A 66 6.49 8.31 3.77
N GLN A 67 6.66 8.21 2.46
CA GLN A 67 7.85 8.66 1.74
C GLN A 67 8.02 10.19 1.80
N PRO A 68 9.19 10.71 2.23
CA PRO A 68 9.44 12.16 2.26
C PRO A 68 9.88 12.72 0.89
N ASN A 69 9.79 14.04 0.73
CA ASN A 69 10.38 14.75 -0.41
C ASN A 69 11.78 15.23 -0.04
N LEU A 70 12.83 14.66 -0.65
CA LEU A 70 14.21 14.91 -0.23
C LEU A 70 14.73 16.30 -0.61
N SER A 71 14.06 17.04 -1.50
CA SER A 71 14.43 18.42 -1.83
C SER A 71 14.27 19.41 -0.66
N GLN A 72 13.55 19.00 0.39
CA GLN A 72 13.35 19.78 1.62
C GLN A 72 14.44 19.53 2.68
N TYR A 73 15.40 18.66 2.41
CA TYR A 73 16.41 18.21 3.36
C TYR A 73 17.82 18.50 2.85
N SER A 74 18.78 18.51 3.78
CA SER A 74 20.21 18.70 3.51
C SER A 74 21.05 17.65 4.24
N ASN A 75 22.31 17.53 3.85
CA ASN A 75 23.27 16.59 4.46
C ASN A 75 22.69 15.17 4.54
N LEU A 76 22.27 14.68 3.38
CA LEU A 76 21.68 13.35 3.23
C LEU A 76 22.72 12.27 3.45
N SER A 77 22.31 11.16 4.05
CA SER A 77 23.09 9.93 4.19
C SER A 77 22.15 8.73 4.26
N VAL A 78 22.68 7.57 3.93
CA VAL A 78 21.96 6.29 3.99
C VAL A 78 22.72 5.35 4.92
N ASP A 79 22.03 4.80 5.90
CA ASP A 79 22.57 3.72 6.73
C ASP A 79 21.81 2.43 6.41
N VAL A 80 22.52 1.33 6.19
CA VAL A 80 21.95 0.00 6.00
C VAL A 80 22.31 -0.84 7.22
N SER A 81 21.30 -1.39 7.88
CA SER A 81 21.51 -2.35 8.97
C SER A 81 21.26 -3.76 8.47
N LEU A 82 22.33 -4.54 8.32
CA LEU A 82 22.26 -5.96 7.96
C LEU A 82 21.57 -6.77 9.06
N ALA A 83 21.85 -6.47 10.33
CA ALA A 83 21.22 -7.17 11.45
C ALA A 83 19.70 -6.97 11.53
N LYS A 84 19.21 -5.78 11.14
CA LYS A 84 17.77 -5.43 11.20
C LYS A 84 17.05 -5.61 9.87
N GLN A 85 17.79 -5.78 8.77
CA GLN A 85 17.22 -5.81 7.42
C GLN A 85 16.42 -4.53 7.12
N GLU A 86 17.03 -3.38 7.43
CA GLU A 86 16.44 -2.05 7.26
C GLU A 86 17.42 -1.09 6.59
N VAL A 87 16.89 -0.17 5.78
CA VAL A 87 17.62 0.98 5.24
C VAL A 87 17.04 2.26 5.82
N TYR A 88 17.91 3.10 6.35
CA TYR A 88 17.58 4.39 6.93
C TYR A 88 18.07 5.51 6.04
N VAL A 89 17.17 6.35 5.53
CA VAL A 89 17.54 7.62 4.92
C VAL A 89 17.55 8.69 6.01
N LYS A 90 18.65 9.44 6.08
CA LYS A 90 18.93 10.39 7.15
C LYS A 90 19.20 11.78 6.57
N SER A 91 18.84 12.80 7.34
CA SER A 91 19.23 14.19 7.09
C SER A 91 19.83 14.76 8.38
N ASN A 92 21.00 15.39 8.27
CA ASN A 92 21.71 15.96 9.42
C ASN A 92 21.88 14.95 10.58
N GLY A 93 22.15 13.68 10.23
CA GLY A 93 22.34 12.59 11.20
C GLY A 93 21.06 12.00 11.79
N LYS A 94 19.87 12.56 11.50
CA LYS A 94 18.58 12.06 11.97
C LYS A 94 17.87 11.24 10.89
N THR A 95 17.34 10.08 11.26
CA THR A 95 16.49 9.27 10.37
C THR A 95 15.20 10.00 10.03
N ILE A 96 14.95 10.16 8.72
CA ILE A 96 13.75 10.78 8.15
C ILE A 96 12.88 9.77 7.41
N TYR A 97 13.44 8.62 7.03
CA TYR A 97 12.71 7.52 6.43
C TYR A 97 13.37 6.17 6.75
N THR A 98 12.55 5.14 6.96
CA THR A 98 12.99 3.76 7.18
C THR A 98 12.28 2.87 6.17
N MET A 99 13.04 2.03 5.49
CA MET A 99 12.55 1.05 4.52
C MET A 99 12.89 -0.35 5.01
N ILE A 100 11.96 -1.29 4.84
CA ILE A 100 12.29 -2.71 4.96
C ILE A 100 13.23 -3.09 3.82
N ALA A 101 14.20 -3.94 4.12
CA ALA A 101 15.16 -4.41 3.13
C ALA A 101 15.40 -5.91 3.22
N SER A 102 16.05 -6.45 2.20
CA SER A 102 16.62 -7.80 2.21
C SER A 102 18.03 -7.76 1.64
N THR A 103 19.03 -8.08 2.44
CA THR A 103 20.44 -7.99 2.07
C THR A 103 20.98 -9.36 1.65
N GLY A 104 22.27 -9.44 1.39
CA GLY A 104 22.98 -10.66 1.05
C GLY A 104 22.88 -11.69 2.17
N MET A 105 22.66 -12.95 1.79
CA MET A 105 22.82 -14.10 2.68
C MET A 105 24.29 -14.29 3.06
N ASP A 106 24.56 -14.94 4.19
CA ASP A 106 25.92 -15.31 4.63
C ASP A 106 26.92 -14.13 4.62
N ASP A 107 26.47 -12.94 5.05
CA ASP A 107 27.26 -11.70 5.07
C ASP A 107 27.81 -11.26 3.69
N ALA A 108 27.15 -11.66 2.59
CA ALA A 108 27.57 -11.32 1.24
C ALA A 108 27.45 -9.83 0.89
N THR A 109 26.62 -9.05 1.62
CA THR A 109 26.60 -7.58 1.47
C THR A 109 27.79 -6.99 2.21
N PRO A 110 28.66 -6.22 1.53
CA PRO A 110 29.91 -5.79 2.13
C PRO A 110 29.68 -4.66 3.13
N TYR A 111 30.25 -4.81 4.33
CA TYR A 111 30.33 -3.77 5.34
C TYR A 111 31.17 -2.58 4.87
N GLY A 112 30.93 -1.40 5.42
CA GLY A 112 31.80 -0.24 5.23
C GLY A 112 31.07 1.01 4.79
N THR A 113 31.82 1.96 4.22
CA THR A 113 31.31 3.25 3.78
C THR A 113 31.53 3.42 2.29
N TYR A 114 30.47 3.81 1.60
CA TYR A 114 30.36 3.88 0.15
C TYR A 114 29.64 5.17 -0.26
N THR A 115 29.36 5.32 -1.56
CA THR A 115 28.66 6.48 -2.09
C THR A 115 27.82 6.07 -3.29
N ILE A 116 26.61 6.63 -3.39
CA ILE A 116 25.74 6.43 -4.55
C ILE A 116 26.42 6.99 -5.80
N SER A 117 26.46 6.20 -6.88
CA SER A 117 27.31 6.51 -8.05
C SER A 117 26.64 6.36 -9.42
N ALA A 118 25.71 5.43 -9.59
CA ALA A 118 25.01 5.20 -10.86
C ALA A 118 23.63 4.60 -10.62
N ARG A 119 22.76 4.65 -11.63
CA ARG A 119 21.40 4.10 -11.55
C ARG A 119 20.86 3.73 -12.94
N GLY A 120 19.85 2.87 -12.97
CA GLY A 120 19.08 2.57 -14.17
C GLY A 120 17.74 1.90 -13.88
N ASP A 121 16.87 1.87 -14.89
CA ASP A 121 15.47 1.46 -14.71
C ASP A 121 15.31 -0.05 -14.53
N HIS A 122 16.13 -0.86 -15.21
CA HIS A 122 16.05 -2.32 -15.19
C HIS A 122 17.40 -2.96 -15.51
N PHE A 123 17.64 -4.15 -14.99
CA PHE A 123 18.65 -5.08 -15.51
C PHE A 123 18.10 -6.51 -15.49
N TYR A 124 18.68 -7.38 -16.32
CA TYR A 124 18.41 -8.81 -16.29
C TYR A 124 19.73 -9.59 -16.32
N ASN A 125 19.90 -10.51 -15.37
CA ASN A 125 21.01 -11.46 -15.34
C ASN A 125 20.54 -12.85 -15.78
N ALA A 126 20.89 -13.22 -17.01
CA ALA A 126 20.53 -14.52 -17.59
C ALA A 126 21.12 -15.71 -16.82
N SER A 127 22.27 -15.56 -16.13
CA SER A 127 22.85 -16.67 -15.35
C SER A 127 22.06 -16.96 -14.09
N GLU A 128 21.42 -15.94 -13.51
CA GLU A 128 20.59 -16.07 -12.31
C GLU A 128 19.11 -16.26 -12.65
N GLY A 129 18.72 -16.04 -13.92
CA GLY A 129 17.32 -16.06 -14.35
C GLY A 129 16.49 -14.93 -13.73
N MET A 130 17.13 -13.90 -13.18
CA MET A 130 16.51 -12.82 -12.42
C MET A 130 16.98 -11.46 -12.92
N GLY A 131 16.05 -10.51 -12.92
CA GLY A 131 16.30 -9.09 -13.08
C GLY A 131 15.93 -8.32 -11.83
N ALA A 132 16.02 -6.99 -11.94
CA ALA A 132 15.45 -6.08 -10.96
C ALA A 132 15.23 -4.69 -11.54
N ASP A 133 14.27 -3.98 -10.95
CA ASP A 133 13.89 -2.63 -11.36
C ASP A 133 14.49 -1.59 -10.41
N TYR A 134 14.60 -0.36 -10.92
CA TYR A 134 14.99 0.84 -10.17
C TYR A 134 16.30 0.67 -9.39
N TRP A 135 17.34 0.19 -10.07
CA TRP A 135 18.60 -0.10 -9.41
C TRP A 135 19.43 1.17 -9.19
N VAL A 136 20.09 1.23 -8.04
CA VAL A 136 21.01 2.31 -7.65
C VAL A 136 22.29 1.70 -7.09
N GLN A 137 23.42 2.00 -7.72
CA GLN A 137 24.74 1.47 -7.38
C GLN A 137 25.39 2.23 -6.24
N PHE A 138 25.94 1.49 -5.27
CA PHE A 138 26.78 2.05 -4.21
C PHE A 138 28.22 1.51 -4.23
N TYR A 139 28.46 0.31 -4.76
CA TYR A 139 29.79 -0.28 -4.82
C TYR A 139 29.88 -1.42 -5.84
N GLY A 140 30.76 -1.34 -6.85
CA GLY A 140 31.00 -2.45 -7.78
C GLY A 140 29.69 -3.08 -8.30
N PRO A 141 29.47 -4.40 -8.17
CA PRO A 141 28.21 -5.06 -8.58
C PRO A 141 27.06 -4.93 -7.57
N TYR A 142 27.27 -4.25 -6.43
CA TYR A 142 26.30 -4.16 -5.33
C TYR A 142 25.37 -2.96 -5.51
N LEU A 143 24.07 -3.25 -5.51
CA LEU A 143 23.00 -2.33 -5.85
C LEU A 143 21.93 -2.30 -4.74
N PHE A 144 21.29 -1.15 -4.56
CA PHE A 144 19.91 -1.09 -4.07
C PHE A 144 18.98 -1.32 -5.25
N HIS A 145 17.91 -2.10 -5.09
CA HIS A 145 16.92 -2.32 -6.17
C HIS A 145 15.59 -2.86 -5.62
N SER A 146 14.57 -2.98 -6.48
CA SER A 146 13.29 -3.60 -6.12
C SER A 146 13.44 -5.07 -5.71
N VAL A 147 12.36 -5.72 -5.28
CA VAL A 147 12.32 -7.19 -5.30
C VAL A 147 12.62 -7.74 -6.71
N PRO A 148 13.14 -8.98 -6.84
CA PRO A 148 13.54 -9.53 -8.14
C PRO A 148 12.41 -9.57 -9.16
N THR A 149 12.77 -9.38 -10.42
CA THR A 149 11.91 -9.55 -11.59
C THR A 149 12.39 -10.71 -12.46
N GLY A 150 11.56 -11.12 -13.41
CA GLY A 150 11.97 -11.93 -14.54
C GLY A 150 12.77 -11.11 -15.57
N GLN A 151 12.61 -11.46 -16.85
CA GLN A 151 13.36 -10.81 -17.93
C GLN A 151 12.92 -9.37 -18.22
N ASN A 152 11.67 -9.04 -17.87
CA ASN A 152 11.08 -7.76 -18.21
C ASN A 152 10.83 -6.92 -16.95
N PHE A 153 10.89 -5.61 -17.13
CA PHE A 153 10.49 -4.66 -16.11
C PHE A 153 9.05 -4.94 -15.62
N GLY A 154 8.85 -4.90 -14.31
CA GLY A 154 7.54 -5.13 -13.70
C GLY A 154 7.10 -6.60 -13.61
N ASP A 155 7.86 -7.54 -14.15
CA ASP A 155 7.62 -8.99 -14.05
C ASP A 155 8.11 -9.53 -12.70
N TYR A 156 7.52 -9.05 -11.59
CA TYR A 156 8.01 -9.37 -10.24
C TYR A 156 7.81 -10.84 -9.87
N LEU A 157 8.88 -11.45 -9.34
CA LEU A 157 8.87 -12.84 -8.87
C LEU A 157 8.33 -12.89 -7.45
N GLU A 158 7.04 -13.22 -7.30
CA GLU A 158 6.34 -13.13 -6.01
C GLU A 158 6.99 -13.97 -4.91
N ASP A 159 7.46 -15.19 -5.22
CA ASP A 159 8.12 -16.08 -4.26
C ASP A 159 9.43 -15.49 -3.71
N GLU A 160 10.18 -14.75 -4.53
CA GLU A 160 11.37 -14.02 -4.09
C GLU A 160 11.01 -12.76 -3.32
N ALA A 161 9.97 -12.06 -3.75
CA ALA A 161 9.49 -10.85 -3.10
C ALA A 161 8.96 -11.10 -1.68
N MET A 162 8.37 -12.26 -1.43
CA MET A 162 7.87 -12.66 -0.11
C MET A 162 8.97 -12.88 0.94
N LYS A 163 10.24 -12.98 0.53
CA LYS A 163 11.40 -13.08 1.43
C LYS A 163 11.82 -11.74 2.04
N LEU A 164 11.19 -10.63 1.61
CA LEU A 164 11.55 -9.28 2.05
C LEU A 164 11.49 -9.12 3.58
N GLY A 165 12.55 -8.54 4.16
CA GLY A 165 12.76 -8.40 5.60
C GLY A 165 13.71 -9.44 6.20
N GLN A 166 14.31 -10.30 5.38
CA GLN A 166 15.30 -11.31 5.77
C GLN A 166 16.44 -11.35 4.74
N PRO A 167 17.66 -11.79 5.11
CA PRO A 167 18.72 -12.00 4.12
C PRO A 167 18.23 -12.93 3.00
N ALA A 168 18.35 -12.51 1.74
CA ALA A 168 17.76 -13.22 0.61
C ALA A 168 18.48 -13.03 -0.73
N SER A 169 19.53 -12.21 -0.80
CA SER A 169 20.24 -11.90 -2.05
C SER A 169 21.66 -12.47 -2.09
N HIS A 170 22.35 -12.30 -3.22
CA HIS A 170 23.77 -12.57 -3.39
C HIS A 170 24.67 -11.39 -3.00
N GLY A 171 24.11 -10.32 -2.41
CA GLY A 171 24.88 -9.15 -1.94
C GLY A 171 24.16 -7.82 -2.10
N CYS A 172 23.23 -7.70 -3.05
CA CYS A 172 22.44 -6.48 -3.23
C CYS A 172 21.44 -6.23 -2.08
N VAL A 173 20.98 -4.99 -1.95
CA VAL A 173 19.96 -4.57 -0.98
C VAL A 173 18.62 -4.46 -1.71
N ARG A 174 17.76 -5.47 -1.52
CA ARG A 174 16.39 -5.50 -2.07
C ARG A 174 15.47 -4.63 -1.23
N LEU A 175 14.60 -3.87 -1.87
CA LEU A 175 13.58 -3.02 -1.25
C LEU A 175 12.19 -3.37 -1.79
N THR A 176 11.13 -2.82 -1.19
CA THR A 176 9.80 -2.85 -1.81
C THR A 176 9.87 -2.15 -3.17
N VAL A 177 8.94 -2.47 -4.09
CA VAL A 177 8.90 -1.82 -5.42
C VAL A 177 8.76 -0.29 -5.28
N ALA A 178 7.84 0.16 -4.43
CA ALA A 178 7.61 1.58 -4.19
C ALA A 178 8.82 2.27 -3.54
N ASP A 179 9.53 1.61 -2.62
CA ASP A 179 10.69 2.18 -1.95
C ASP A 179 11.91 2.21 -2.86
N ALA A 180 12.13 1.17 -3.68
CA ALA A 180 13.17 1.17 -4.70
C ALA A 180 12.98 2.31 -5.70
N LYS A 181 11.76 2.48 -6.21
CA LYS A 181 11.43 3.60 -7.11
C LYS A 181 11.66 4.94 -6.44
N TRP A 182 11.17 5.13 -5.21
CA TRP A 182 11.35 6.39 -4.49
C TRP A 182 12.83 6.68 -4.22
N PHE A 183 13.60 5.66 -3.84
CA PHE A 183 15.05 5.79 -3.60
C PHE A 183 15.78 6.19 -4.89
N TYR A 184 15.44 5.52 -6.00
CA TYR A 184 15.92 5.82 -7.35
C TYR A 184 15.59 7.25 -7.80
N ASP A 185 14.40 7.77 -7.48
CA ASP A 185 14.00 9.10 -7.91
C ASP A 185 14.57 10.21 -7.01
N GLN A 186 14.74 9.94 -5.70
CA GLN A 186 14.91 11.00 -4.70
C GLN A 186 16.33 11.08 -4.14
N VAL A 187 17.04 9.96 -3.99
CA VAL A 187 18.37 9.95 -3.37
C VAL A 187 19.42 10.39 -4.40
N PRO A 188 20.11 11.52 -4.21
CA PRO A 188 21.07 12.02 -5.19
C PRO A 188 22.33 11.15 -5.28
N ASP A 189 22.98 11.15 -6.45
CA ASP A 189 24.35 10.66 -6.57
C ASP A 189 25.27 11.45 -5.63
N GLY A 190 26.34 10.83 -5.14
CA GLY A 190 27.20 11.42 -4.12
C GLY A 190 26.68 11.27 -2.68
N THR A 191 25.47 10.75 -2.46
CA THR A 191 24.97 10.47 -1.10
C THR A 191 25.83 9.40 -0.42
N PRO A 192 26.39 9.66 0.77
CA PRO A 192 27.13 8.66 1.54
C PRO A 192 26.24 7.50 1.98
N VAL A 193 26.78 6.29 1.91
CA VAL A 193 26.13 5.05 2.36
C VAL A 193 27.02 4.38 3.41
N THR A 194 26.47 3.99 4.56
CA THR A 194 27.15 3.19 5.57
C THR A 194 26.43 1.86 5.74
N ILE A 195 27.16 0.75 5.70
CA ILE A 195 26.61 -0.61 5.84
C ILE A 195 27.22 -1.26 7.07
N ALA A 196 26.36 -1.71 8.00
CA ALA A 196 26.73 -2.27 9.29
C ALA A 196 25.76 -3.35 9.80
#